data_AF-A0A392SZY6-F1
#
_entry.id   AF-A0A392SZY6-F1
#
_cell.length_a   1.000
_cell.length_b   1.000
_cell.length_c   1.000
_cell.angle_alpha   90.00
_cell.angle_beta   90.00
_cell.angle_gamma   90.00
#
_symmetry.space_group_name_H-M   'P 1'
#
loop_
_entity.id
_entity.type
_entity.pdbx_description
1 polymer ?
#
loop_
_entity_poly.entity_id
_entity_poly.type
_entity_poly.pdbx_seq_one_letter_code
_entity_poly.pdbx_strand_id
1 'polypeptide(L)'
;QGHIEIVNFLLEKSSSVVTIAKSNGKTAFHSAARNGHVEVIKALLSSEPEIAMRIDKKGQTALHMAVKGQNLEVLDELLKLNPSFANMVDAKGNT
;
A
#
# COMPACT_ATOMS: atom_id res chain seq x y z
N GLN A 1 -6.63 8.95 7.58
CA GLN A 1 -7.50 8.33 8.60
C GLN A 1 -8.02 7.02 8.03
N GLY A 2 -8.04 5.95 8.83
CA GLY A 2 -8.29 4.58 8.39
C GLY A 2 -9.77 4.19 8.39
N HIS A 3 -10.62 4.90 7.65
CA HIS A 3 -12.06 4.67 7.60
C HIS A 3 -12.42 3.36 6.87
N ILE A 4 -12.19 2.23 7.52
CA ILE A 4 -12.33 0.90 6.92
C ILE A 4 -13.75 0.63 6.42
N GLU A 5 -14.78 1.07 7.13
CA GLU A 5 -16.18 0.90 6.71
C GLU A 5 -16.46 1.58 5.36
N ILE A 6 -15.92 2.79 5.15
CA ILE A 6 -16.05 3.52 3.89
C ILE A 6 -15.25 2.82 2.79
N VAL A 7 -14.05 2.33 3.11
CA VAL A 7 -13.22 1.58 2.15
C VAL A 7 -13.97 0.33 1.68
N ASN A 8 -14.50 -0.46 2.60
CA ASN A 8 -15.26 -1.67 2.27
C ASN A 8 -16.49 -1.34 1.42
N PHE A 9 -17.27 -0.32 1.80
CA PHE A 9 -18.42 0.13 1.00
C PHE A 9 -18.02 0.50 -0.43
N LEU A 10 -16.89 1.19 -0.62
CA LEU A 10 -16.40 1.55 -1.97
C LEU A 10 -15.96 0.32 -2.76
N LEU A 11 -15.26 -0.63 -2.13
CA LEU A 11 -14.81 -1.87 -2.77
C LEU A 11 -15.98 -2.75 -3.21
N GLU A 12 -17.05 -2.82 -2.41
CA GLU A 12 -18.29 -3.50 -2.77
C GLU A 12 -18.96 -2.91 -4.02
N LYS A 13 -18.82 -1.59 -4.24
CA LYS A 13 -19.39 -0.93 -5.43
C LYS A 13 -18.49 -1.06 -6.65
N SER A 14 -17.19 -1.03 -6.47
CA SER A 14 -16.24 -1.30 -7.55
C SER A 14 -14.84 -1.60 -7.01
N SER A 15 -14.31 -2.78 -7.31
CA SER A 15 -12.92 -3.14 -7.00
C SER A 15 -11.89 -2.29 -7.75
N SER A 16 -12.27 -1.67 -8.88
CA SER A 16 -11.38 -0.84 -9.69
C SER A 16 -10.80 0.36 -8.92
N VAL A 17 -11.46 0.78 -7.83
CA VAL A 17 -11.04 1.90 -6.98
C VAL A 17 -9.67 1.67 -6.33
N VAL A 18 -9.26 0.42 -6.14
CA VAL A 18 -7.94 0.06 -5.55
C VAL A 18 -6.79 0.59 -6.40
N THR A 19 -6.97 0.60 -7.72
CA THR A 19 -5.91 0.94 -8.69
C THR A 19 -5.83 2.44 -9.00
N ILE A 20 -6.78 3.24 -8.51
CA ILE A 20 -6.80 4.69 -8.72
C ILE A 20 -5.58 5.32 -8.07
N ALA A 21 -4.82 6.08 -8.86
CA ALA A 21 -3.60 6.73 -8.45
C ALA A 21 -3.70 8.25 -8.55
N LYS A 22 -3.07 8.95 -7.61
CA LYS A 22 -2.83 10.40 -7.70
C LYS A 22 -1.85 10.71 -8.83
N SER A 23 -1.69 11.99 -9.17
CA SER A 23 -0.74 12.45 -10.21
C SER A 23 0.72 12.02 -9.99
N ASN A 24 1.10 11.67 -8.75
CA ASN A 24 2.42 11.16 -8.39
C ASN A 24 2.52 9.61 -8.42
N GLY A 25 1.48 8.91 -8.88
CA GLY A 25 1.44 7.45 -8.94
C GLY A 25 1.04 6.77 -7.62
N LYS A 26 0.83 7.52 -6.53
CA LYS A 26 0.42 6.92 -5.25
C LYS A 26 -1.05 6.55 -5.26
N THR A 27 -1.32 5.30 -4.91
CA THR A 27 -2.66 4.76 -4.68
C THR A 27 -3.11 4.91 -3.22
N ALA A 28 -4.35 4.51 -2.92
CA ALA A 28 -4.83 4.38 -1.55
C ALA A 28 -3.93 3.46 -0.72
N PHE A 29 -3.40 2.39 -1.33
CA PHE A 29 -2.50 1.42 -0.70
C PHE A 29 -1.22 2.06 -0.14
N HIS A 30 -0.56 2.92 -0.94
CA HIS A 30 0.62 3.69 -0.51
C HIS A 30 0.32 4.61 0.67
N SER A 31 -0.86 5.23 0.66
CA SER A 31 -1.27 6.18 1.69
C SER A 31 -1.65 5.46 2.98
N ALA A 32 -2.34 4.31 2.89
CA ALA A 32 -2.64 3.46 4.03
C ALA A 32 -1.35 2.97 4.69
N ALA A 33 -0.37 2.55 3.91
CA ALA A 33 0.91 2.07 4.44
C ALA A 33 1.71 3.16 5.16
N ARG A 34 1.76 4.37 4.59
CA ARG A 34 2.42 5.51 5.25
C ARG A 34 1.75 5.93 6.56
N ASN A 35 0.47 5.68 6.72
CA ASN A 35 -0.28 6.13 7.89
C ASN A 35 -0.64 4.98 8.86
N GLY A 36 -0.10 3.78 8.66
CA GLY A 36 -0.30 2.66 9.57
C GLY A 36 -1.72 2.08 9.57
N HIS A 37 -2.47 2.24 8.47
CA HIS A 37 -3.87 1.77 8.40
C HIS A 37 -3.93 0.30 7.96
N VAL A 38 -3.56 -0.61 8.86
CA VAL A 38 -3.41 -2.05 8.61
C VAL A 38 -4.69 -2.70 8.07
N GLU A 39 -5.84 -2.41 8.66
CA GLU A 39 -7.11 -2.98 8.19
C GLU A 39 -7.47 -2.52 6.76
N VAL A 40 -7.09 -1.30 6.39
CA VAL A 40 -7.24 -0.81 5.01
C VAL A 40 -6.28 -1.53 4.07
N ILE A 41 -5.04 -1.82 4.50
CA ILE A 41 -4.08 -2.62 3.73
C ILE A 41 -4.65 -4.01 3.44
N LYS A 42 -5.17 -4.70 4.45
CA LYS A 42 -5.75 -6.04 4.32
C LYS A 42 -6.96 -6.05 3.38
N ALA A 43 -7.87 -5.08 3.52
CA ALA A 43 -9.03 -4.98 2.64
C ALA A 43 -8.65 -4.75 1.17
N LEU A 44 -7.69 -3.85 0.92
CA LEU A 44 -7.20 -3.58 -0.43
C LEU A 44 -6.46 -4.79 -1.04
N LEU A 45 -5.66 -5.51 -0.26
CA LEU A 45 -5.00 -6.76 -0.70
C LEU A 45 -6.00 -7.86 -1.00
N SER A 46 -7.06 -7.97 -0.20
CA SER A 46 -8.11 -8.97 -0.41
C SER A 46 -8.89 -8.71 -1.70
N SER A 47 -9.02 -7.44 -2.10
CA SER A 47 -9.69 -7.06 -3.34
C SER A 47 -8.78 -7.14 -4.57
N GLU A 48 -7.50 -6.82 -4.46
CA GLU A 48 -6.52 -6.82 -5.56
C GLU A 48 -5.12 -7.10 -5.00
N PRO A 49 -4.69 -8.37 -4.91
CA PRO A 49 -3.39 -8.74 -4.34
C PRO A 49 -2.18 -8.08 -5.05
N GLU A 50 -2.28 -7.86 -6.35
CA GLU A 50 -1.25 -7.29 -7.21
C GLU A 50 -0.92 -5.83 -6.85
N ILE A 51 -1.79 -5.14 -6.10
CA ILE A 51 -1.55 -3.77 -5.61
C ILE A 51 -0.26 -3.68 -4.76
N ALA A 52 0.16 -4.78 -4.14
CA ALA A 52 1.37 -4.87 -3.33
C ALA A 52 2.64 -4.55 -4.12
N MET A 53 2.66 -4.88 -5.41
CA MET A 53 3.80 -4.67 -6.32
C MET A 53 3.83 -3.28 -6.96
N ARG A 54 2.78 -2.47 -6.77
CA ARG A 54 2.66 -1.18 -7.45
C ARG A 54 3.66 -0.18 -6.88
N ILE A 55 4.28 0.56 -7.79
CA ILE A 55 5.24 1.63 -7.48
C ILE A 55 4.67 3.00 -7.85
N ASP A 56 5.02 4.00 -7.06
CA ASP A 56 4.75 5.40 -7.41
C ASP A 56 5.78 5.92 -8.45
N LYS A 57 5.63 7.18 -8.89
CA LYS A 57 6.55 7.79 -9.88
C LYS A 57 8.00 7.92 -9.41
N LYS A 58 8.27 7.72 -8.11
CA LYS A 58 9.61 7.70 -7.54
C LYS A 58 10.13 6.27 -7.36
N GLY A 59 9.43 5.26 -7.91
CA GLY A 59 9.79 3.85 -7.76
C GLY A 59 9.45 3.28 -6.38
N GLN A 60 8.66 3.99 -5.56
CA GLN A 60 8.43 3.58 -4.18
C GLN A 60 7.24 2.66 -4.06
N THR A 61 7.42 1.57 -3.33
CA THR A 61 6.35 0.63 -2.96
C THR A 61 5.62 1.10 -1.69
N ALA A 62 4.58 0.37 -1.30
CA ALA A 62 3.95 0.53 -0.01
C ALA A 62 4.90 0.25 1.18
N LEU A 63 5.89 -0.63 1.02
CA LEU A 63 6.90 -0.90 2.07
C LEU A 63 7.73 0.35 2.36
N HIS A 64 8.25 1.02 1.32
CA HIS A 64 8.94 2.31 1.46
C HIS A 64 8.08 3.36 2.16
N MET A 65 6.77 3.34 1.90
CA MET A 65 5.82 4.25 2.54
C MET A 65 5.64 3.93 4.02
N ALA A 66 5.55 2.64 4.39
CA ALA A 66 5.48 2.20 5.78
C ALA A 66 6.72 2.62 6.57
N VAL A 67 7.93 2.45 6.00
CA VAL A 67 9.19 2.92 6.59
C VAL A 67 9.18 4.44 6.81
N LYS A 68 8.80 5.23 5.80
CA LYS A 68 8.68 6.69 5.92
C LYS A 68 7.64 7.15 6.95
N GLY A 69 6.63 6.32 7.18
CA GLY A 69 5.60 6.53 8.18
C GLY A 69 5.96 5.97 9.56
N GLN A 70 7.07 5.25 9.70
CA GLN A 70 7.47 4.52 10.90
C GLN A 70 6.41 3.50 11.37
N ASN A 71 5.67 2.89 10.44
CA ASN A 71 4.60 1.94 10.77
C ASN A 71 5.11 0.50 10.71
N LEU A 72 5.64 0.00 11.83
CA LEU A 72 6.17 -1.36 11.93
C LEU A 72 5.12 -2.43 11.66
N GLU A 73 3.88 -2.23 12.12
CA GLU A 73 2.82 -3.23 11.93
C GLU A 73 2.47 -3.45 10.45
N VAL A 74 2.42 -2.37 9.65
CA VAL A 74 2.23 -2.50 8.19
C VAL A 74 3.47 -3.11 7.54
N LEU A 75 4.67 -2.75 8.00
CA LEU A 75 5.91 -3.31 7.50
C LEU A 75 5.90 -4.84 7.65
N ASP A 76 5.59 -5.34 8.84
CA ASP A 76 5.48 -6.76 9.15
C ASP A 76 4.41 -7.44 8.30
N GLU A 77 3.24 -6.81 8.14
CA GLU A 77 2.16 -7.36 7.31
C GLU A 77 2.57 -7.52 5.84
N LEU A 78 3.25 -6.52 5.27
CA LEU A 78 3.74 -6.56 3.89
C LEU A 78 4.87 -7.58 3.70
N LEU A 79 5.76 -7.74 4.69
CA LEU A 79 6.85 -8.72 4.62
C LEU A 79 6.36 -10.16 4.84
N LYS A 80 5.30 -10.37 5.63
CA LYS A 80 4.62 -11.67 5.71
C LYS A 80 4.02 -12.08 4.37
N LEU A 81 3.46 -11.12 3.64
CA LEU A 81 2.95 -11.37 2.29
C LEU A 81 4.06 -11.76 1.32
N ASN A 82 5.16 -11.00 1.31
CA ASN A 82 6.33 -11.32 0.50
C ASN A 82 7.62 -10.73 1.11
N PRO A 83 8.51 -11.57 1.66
CA PRO A 83 9.76 -11.11 2.24
C PRO A 83 10.70 -10.41 1.25
N SER A 84 10.56 -10.68 -0.05
CA SER A 84 11.41 -10.06 -1.08
C SER A 84 11.16 -8.56 -1.27
N PHE A 85 10.06 -8.01 -0.72
CA PHE A 85 9.81 -6.57 -0.73
C PHE A 85 10.91 -5.76 -0.04
N ALA A 86 11.59 -6.34 0.96
CA ALA A 86 12.70 -5.70 1.66
C ALA A 86 13.91 -5.40 0.74
N ASN A 87 13.99 -6.07 -0.41
CA ASN A 87 15.09 -5.90 -1.37
C ASN A 87 14.74 -4.97 -2.53
N MET A 88 13.49 -4.47 -2.59
CA MET A 88 13.08 -3.57 -3.66
C MET A 88 13.67 -2.19 -3.43
N VAL A 89 14.23 -1.60 -4.49
CA VAL A 89 14.81 -0.25 -4.42
C VAL A 89 13.95 0.76 -5.15
N ASP A 90 13.86 1.97 -4.60
CA ASP A 90 13.26 3.10 -5.29
C ASP A 90 14.17 3.66 -6.40
N ALA A 91 13.69 4.66 -7.14
CA ALA A 91 14.42 5.25 -8.26
C ALA A 91 15.76 5.91 -7.85
N LYS A 92 16.04 6.05 -6.55
CA LYS A 92 17.31 6.57 -6.02
C LYS A 92 18.18 5.47 -5.41
N GLY A 93 17.77 4.21 -5.48
CA GLY A 93 18.51 3.08 -4.91
C GLY A 93 18.29 2.86 -3.42
N ASN A 94 17.30 3.53 -2.79
CA ASN A 94 16.98 3.26 -1.39
C ASN A 94 16.09 2.02 -1.29
N THR A 95 16.36 1.15 -0.33
CA THR A 95 15.46 0.06 0.10
C THR A 95 14.40 0.56 1.09
#